data_AF-A0A941CK45-F1
#
_entry.id   AF-A0A941CK45-F1
#
_cell.length_a   1.000
_cell.length_b   1.000
_cell.length_c   1.000
_cell.angle_alpha   90.00
_cell.angle_beta   90.00
_cell.angle_gamma   90.00
#
_symmetry.space_group_name_H-M   'P 1'
#
loop_
_entity.id
_entity.type
_entity.pdbx_description
1 polymer ?
#
loop_
_entity_poly.entity_id
_entity_poly.type
_entity_poly.pdbx_seq_one_letter_code
_entity_poly.pdbx_strand_id
1 'polypeptide(L)'
;MKEKSIIKNFIVSSFILLIFIACTSKKEKRAVALYKSYCASCHLLPEINDLPKHIWQDGVLPDMAARMGIIDSTNDPLRRISRKEQVAIMESGIYPRTPMLPQEDWSLLSEYIISMAPDSLDTENNKHKTEELVQFTPEAIQLDSTKGSLISFLTFDQKEKTIISADLNGNLIKYDAKKAIIASSEKTVDALTTYIQKDGITYITSIGYLNPSERQRGSLDVYRDSIKLNKKSIILHRPVHTLVEDLNNDGRNEIVVSEFGNLTGSLSLFQESDAHTFEKKILLNLPGTIRTIAKDLNGDGKTDLMALTSQGQESIVAFYQQQDLKFQKETLLRFSPVSGSSWFELIDFDGDGDDDIITVHGDNADKSYVHKPYHGLRIHINNGKNEFNEAYFYSLNGATRVNCEDYDHDGDIDFAIVATFPDYEKNPNGSFVYLENNNPDNFDFKPYSFDTSTLGRWFLLDSGDVDSDGDIDIVLSSFTYTFTPVPDNLYDTWNNSDIDIIILKNNLVP
;
A
#
# COMPACT_ATOMS: atom_id res chain seq x y z
N MET A 1 53.72 -18.63 51.74
CA MET A 1 52.85 -17.42 51.64
C MET A 1 52.44 -17.02 50.21
N LYS A 2 52.99 -17.60 49.13
CA LYS A 2 52.64 -17.23 47.74
C LYS A 2 51.45 -17.98 47.13
N GLU A 3 51.12 -19.19 47.57
CA GLU A 3 49.98 -19.97 47.01
C GLU A 3 48.59 -19.47 47.41
N LYS A 4 48.42 -18.92 48.63
CA LYS A 4 47.13 -18.35 49.08
C LYS A 4 46.72 -17.08 48.32
N SER A 5 47.67 -16.41 47.64
CA SER A 5 47.41 -15.19 46.87
C SER A 5 46.86 -15.48 45.47
N ILE A 6 47.24 -16.60 44.87
CA ILE A 6 46.83 -16.98 43.50
C ILE A 6 45.38 -17.47 43.51
N ILE A 7 44.99 -18.26 44.51
CA ILE A 7 43.61 -18.76 44.69
C ILE A 7 42.64 -17.59 45.01
N LYS A 8 43.06 -16.60 45.81
CA LYS A 8 42.26 -15.39 46.06
C LYS A 8 42.03 -14.56 44.79
N ASN A 9 43.04 -14.39 43.95
CA ASN A 9 42.90 -13.63 42.70
C ASN A 9 42.04 -14.36 41.66
N PHE A 10 42.08 -15.70 41.63
CA PHE A 10 41.23 -16.51 40.74
C PHE A 10 39.75 -16.50 41.16
N ILE A 11 39.48 -16.58 42.48
CA ILE A 11 38.10 -16.47 43.01
C ILE A 11 37.53 -15.07 42.80
N VAL A 12 38.32 -14.01 43.02
CA VAL A 12 37.88 -12.63 42.75
C VAL A 12 37.64 -12.40 41.25
N SER A 13 38.50 -12.91 40.38
CA SER A 13 38.31 -12.82 38.92
C SER A 13 37.09 -13.61 38.43
N SER A 14 36.85 -14.81 38.96
CA SER A 14 35.66 -15.62 38.65
C SER A 14 34.37 -15.01 39.20
N PHE A 15 34.41 -14.37 40.37
CA PHE A 15 33.25 -13.70 40.98
C PHE A 15 32.92 -12.39 40.24
N ILE A 16 33.94 -11.64 39.81
CA ILE A 16 33.78 -10.47 38.93
C ILE A 16 33.17 -10.89 37.59
N LEU A 17 33.67 -11.98 36.97
CA LEU A 17 33.11 -12.50 35.71
C LEU A 17 31.64 -12.93 35.87
N LEU A 18 31.28 -13.61 36.96
CA LEU A 18 29.90 -14.00 37.26
C LEU A 18 28.98 -12.80 37.52
N ILE A 19 29.46 -11.75 38.20
CA ILE A 19 28.71 -10.49 38.38
C ILE A 19 28.51 -9.77 37.05
N PHE A 20 29.54 -9.74 36.18
CA PHE A 20 29.42 -9.16 34.85
C PHE A 20 28.38 -9.92 34.01
N ILE A 21 28.41 -11.25 34.00
CA ILE A 21 27.43 -12.08 33.28
C ILE A 21 26.00 -11.89 33.85
N ALA A 22 25.85 -11.81 35.17
CA ALA A 22 24.55 -11.58 35.79
C ALA A 22 24.00 -10.17 35.48
N CYS A 23 24.85 -9.14 35.52
CA CYS A 23 24.48 -7.76 35.19
C CYS A 23 24.14 -7.58 33.70
N THR A 24 24.90 -8.20 32.79
CA THR A 24 24.59 -8.18 31.35
C THR A 24 23.27 -8.89 31.08
N SER A 25 23.03 -10.07 31.67
CA SER A 25 21.76 -10.80 31.51
C SER A 25 20.55 -10.03 32.03
N LYS A 26 20.70 -9.20 33.07
CA LYS A 26 19.62 -8.36 33.61
C LYS A 26 19.35 -7.14 32.71
N LYS A 27 20.40 -6.49 32.18
CA LYS A 27 20.30 -5.37 31.24
C LYS A 27 19.60 -5.82 29.95
N GLU A 28 19.99 -6.98 29.42
CA GLU A 28 19.40 -7.59 28.23
C GLU A 28 17.92 -7.94 28.43
N LYS A 29 17.55 -8.62 29.53
CA LYS A 29 16.15 -8.92 29.86
C LYS A 29 15.29 -7.65 29.97
N ARG A 30 15.83 -6.57 30.53
CA ARG A 30 15.14 -5.27 30.61
C ARG A 30 14.94 -4.68 29.21
N ALA A 31 15.96 -4.71 28.35
CA ALA A 31 15.87 -4.20 26.98
C ALA A 31 14.84 -4.97 26.14
N VAL A 32 14.82 -6.31 26.24
CA VAL A 32 13.81 -7.16 25.58
C VAL A 32 12.40 -6.81 26.07
N ALA A 33 12.22 -6.60 27.37
CA ALA A 33 10.94 -6.19 27.93
C ALA A 33 10.50 -4.82 27.39
N LEU A 34 11.41 -3.83 27.35
CA LEU A 34 11.12 -2.52 26.77
C LEU A 34 10.71 -2.64 25.29
N TYR A 35 11.45 -3.43 24.51
CA TYR A 35 11.14 -3.67 23.10
C TYR A 35 9.73 -4.23 22.91
N LYS A 36 9.41 -5.31 23.64
CA LYS A 36 8.08 -5.94 23.57
C LYS A 36 6.97 -5.02 24.07
N SER A 37 7.21 -4.21 25.09
CA SER A 37 6.18 -3.35 25.67
C SER A 37 5.88 -2.12 24.81
N TYR A 38 6.90 -1.49 24.24
CA TYR A 38 6.76 -0.21 23.54
C TYR A 38 6.64 -0.36 22.01
N CYS A 39 7.28 -1.35 21.40
CA CYS A 39 7.12 -1.56 19.96
C CYS A 39 5.80 -2.27 19.65
N ALA A 40 5.35 -3.21 20.50
CA ALA A 40 4.08 -3.91 20.31
C ALA A 40 2.84 -3.11 20.78
N SER A 41 3.01 -1.92 21.39
CA SER A 41 1.87 -1.13 21.86
C SER A 41 1.10 -0.44 20.73
N CYS A 42 1.78 -0.19 19.60
CA CYS A 42 1.22 0.54 18.48
C CYS A 42 0.92 -0.37 17.28
N HIS A 43 1.71 -1.42 17.07
CA HIS A 43 1.63 -2.29 15.90
C HIS A 43 2.10 -3.70 16.20
N LEU A 44 2.04 -4.60 15.21
CA LEU A 44 2.70 -5.89 15.33
C LEU A 44 4.19 -5.67 15.64
N LEU A 45 4.75 -6.45 16.57
CA LEU A 45 6.15 -6.30 16.94
C LEU A 45 7.03 -6.55 15.70
N PRO A 46 7.76 -5.55 15.18
CA PRO A 46 8.63 -5.78 14.03
C PRO A 46 9.77 -6.73 14.43
N GLU A 47 10.34 -7.46 13.49
CA GLU A 47 11.58 -8.18 13.76
C GLU A 47 12.75 -7.20 13.58
N ILE A 48 13.71 -7.20 14.51
CA ILE A 48 14.86 -6.28 14.45
C ILE A 48 15.67 -6.50 13.16
N ASN A 49 15.70 -7.74 12.68
CA ASN A 49 16.44 -8.14 11.50
C ASN A 49 15.78 -7.74 10.17
N ASP A 50 14.56 -7.22 10.20
CA ASP A 50 13.85 -6.77 8.99
C ASP A 50 14.44 -5.49 8.41
N LEU A 51 15.23 -4.74 9.19
CA LEU A 51 15.87 -3.50 8.75
C LEU A 51 17.37 -3.47 9.08
N PRO A 52 18.21 -2.87 8.21
CA PRO A 52 19.59 -2.60 8.52
C PRO A 52 19.77 -1.66 9.71
N LYS A 53 20.90 -1.80 10.39
CA LYS A 53 21.31 -0.98 11.54
C LYS A 53 21.25 0.52 11.27
N HIS A 54 21.73 0.97 10.11
CA HIS A 54 21.72 2.40 9.76
C HIS A 54 20.30 2.95 9.58
N ILE A 55 19.37 2.16 9.02
CA ILE A 55 17.96 2.55 8.89
C ILE A 55 17.28 2.66 10.26
N TRP A 56 17.56 1.72 11.18
CA TRP A 56 17.11 1.83 12.56
C TRP A 56 17.63 3.12 13.21
N GLN A 57 18.94 3.35 13.12
CA GLN A 57 19.62 4.46 13.79
C GLN A 57 19.21 5.83 13.27
N ASP A 58 19.12 5.99 11.95
CA ASP A 58 18.99 7.30 11.30
C ASP A 58 17.55 7.64 10.90
N GLY A 59 16.69 6.63 10.76
CA GLY A 59 15.29 6.78 10.33
C GLY A 59 14.27 6.42 11.40
N VAL A 60 14.23 5.15 11.79
CA VAL A 60 13.12 4.59 12.59
C VAL A 60 13.18 5.03 14.06
N LEU A 61 14.34 4.90 14.72
CA LEU A 61 14.48 5.27 16.13
C LEU A 61 14.22 6.78 16.37
N PRO A 62 14.72 7.73 15.55
CA PRO A 62 14.38 9.14 15.71
C PRO A 62 12.87 9.42 15.64
N ASP A 63 12.15 8.81 14.70
CA ASP A 63 10.68 8.97 14.55
C ASP A 63 9.94 8.38 15.74
N MET A 64 10.33 7.18 16.17
CA MET A 64 9.79 6.53 17.36
C MET A 64 10.01 7.39 18.61
N ALA A 65 11.22 7.94 18.81
CA ALA A 65 11.50 8.79 19.97
C ALA A 65 10.57 10.00 19.98
N ALA A 66 10.36 10.64 18.84
CA ALA A 66 9.42 11.75 18.72
C ALA A 66 7.99 11.35 19.10
N ARG A 67 7.49 10.21 18.58
CA ARG A 67 6.17 9.64 18.94
C ARG A 67 6.04 9.27 20.41
N MET A 68 7.16 9.03 21.09
CA MET A 68 7.22 8.75 22.52
C MET A 68 7.46 10.01 23.38
N GLY A 69 7.45 11.19 22.78
CA GLY A 69 7.69 12.47 23.47
C GLY A 69 9.16 12.72 23.85
N ILE A 70 10.09 11.95 23.29
CA ILE A 70 11.54 12.13 23.43
C ILE A 70 12.02 12.92 22.21
N ILE A 71 11.93 14.25 22.31
CA ILE A 71 12.24 15.17 21.21
C ILE A 71 13.47 16.00 21.57
N ASP A 72 14.43 16.07 20.65
CA ASP A 72 15.59 16.93 20.65
C ASP A 72 15.76 17.69 19.32
N SER A 73 16.88 18.38 19.14
CA SER A 73 17.13 19.21 17.96
C SER A 73 17.30 18.43 16.65
N THR A 74 17.50 17.12 16.72
CA THR A 74 17.77 16.22 15.59
C THR A 74 16.50 15.53 15.08
N ASN A 75 15.53 15.25 15.95
CA ASN A 75 14.32 14.47 15.62
C ASN A 75 12.99 15.23 15.81
N ASP A 76 13.02 16.55 16.01
CA ASP A 76 11.82 17.38 16.14
C ASP A 76 10.94 17.32 14.86
N PRO A 77 9.73 16.73 14.93
CA PRO A 77 8.83 16.56 13.79
C PRO A 77 8.23 17.89 13.32
N LEU A 78 8.34 18.97 14.11
CA LEU A 78 7.84 20.30 13.78
C LEU A 78 8.89 21.17 13.08
N ARG A 79 10.13 20.67 12.98
CA ARG A 79 11.25 21.39 12.39
C ARG A 79 11.11 21.45 10.87
N ARG A 80 11.39 22.62 10.27
CA ARG A 80 11.41 22.86 8.80
C ARG A 80 10.07 22.64 8.08
N ILE A 81 8.95 22.58 8.78
CA ILE A 81 7.60 22.55 8.18
C ILE A 81 6.85 23.87 8.39
N SER A 82 5.82 24.11 7.57
CA SER A 82 5.04 25.35 7.62
C SER A 82 4.28 25.52 8.95
N ARG A 83 4.04 26.76 9.39
CA ARG A 83 3.26 27.02 10.62
C ARG A 83 1.87 26.40 10.60
N LYS A 84 1.20 26.36 9.44
CA LYS A 84 -0.12 25.73 9.29
C LYS A 84 -0.04 24.22 9.52
N GLU A 85 1.02 23.58 9.02
CA GLU A 85 1.28 22.16 9.24
C GLU A 85 1.60 21.86 10.70
N GLN A 86 2.43 22.70 11.34
CA GLN A 86 2.75 22.55 12.75
C GLN A 86 1.50 22.57 13.63
N VAL A 87 0.55 23.47 13.34
CA VAL A 87 -0.73 23.55 14.07
C VAL A 87 -1.54 22.26 13.87
N ALA A 88 -1.68 21.79 12.63
CA ALA A 88 -2.41 20.56 12.34
C ALA A 88 -1.79 19.33 13.05
N ILE A 89 -0.46 19.20 13.03
CA ILE A 89 0.25 18.14 13.76
C ILE A 89 0.03 18.27 15.28
N MET A 90 0.12 19.47 15.84
CA MET A 90 -0.12 19.67 17.28
C MET A 90 -1.56 19.33 17.69
N GLU A 91 -2.54 19.65 16.85
CA GLU A 91 -3.96 19.34 17.06
C GLU A 91 -4.25 17.84 16.98
N SER A 92 -3.47 17.08 16.19
CA SER A 92 -3.59 15.62 16.10
C SER A 92 -3.31 14.88 17.42
N GLY A 93 -2.51 15.48 18.31
CA GLY A 93 -2.11 14.86 19.58
C GLY A 93 -1.14 13.68 19.46
N ILE A 94 -0.62 13.39 18.26
CA ILE A 94 0.25 12.21 17.99
C ILE A 94 1.60 12.29 18.72
N TYR A 95 2.13 13.49 18.97
CA TYR A 95 3.39 13.69 19.68
C TYR A 95 3.14 14.14 21.13
N PRO A 96 3.39 13.29 22.13
CA PRO A 96 3.21 13.63 23.53
C PRO A 96 4.13 14.77 23.96
N ARG A 97 3.65 15.64 24.86
CA ARG A 97 4.46 16.72 25.44
C ARG A 97 5.40 16.23 26.55
N THR A 98 5.15 15.06 27.09
CA THR A 98 5.92 14.45 28.18
C THR A 98 6.44 13.09 27.71
N PRO A 99 7.74 12.77 27.93
CA PRO A 99 8.30 11.47 27.58
C PRO A 99 7.51 10.30 28.19
N MET A 100 7.23 9.28 27.38
CA MET A 100 6.51 8.06 27.80
C MET A 100 7.39 7.08 28.59
N LEU A 101 8.71 7.28 28.57
CA LEU A 101 9.70 6.48 29.29
C LEU A 101 10.90 7.35 29.68
N PRO A 102 11.64 6.96 30.74
CA PRO A 102 12.89 7.63 31.11
C PRO A 102 13.94 7.55 30.00
N GLN A 103 14.79 8.59 29.90
CA GLN A 103 15.89 8.63 28.93
C GLN A 103 16.82 7.41 29.01
N GLU A 104 17.07 6.89 30.22
CA GLU A 104 17.89 5.68 30.42
C GLU A 104 17.27 4.45 29.73
N ASP A 105 15.95 4.28 29.81
CA ASP A 105 15.24 3.18 29.17
C ASP A 105 15.22 3.35 27.64
N TRP A 106 15.07 4.58 27.15
CA TRP A 106 15.16 4.86 25.72
C TRP A 106 16.54 4.55 25.14
N SER A 107 17.60 4.98 25.83
CA SER A 107 18.98 4.66 25.42
C SER A 107 19.22 3.16 25.44
N LEU A 108 18.75 2.45 26.48
CA LEU A 108 18.87 1.01 26.60
C LEU A 108 18.15 0.28 25.44
N LEU A 109 16.94 0.70 25.11
CA LEU A 109 16.14 0.15 24.01
C LEU A 109 16.83 0.38 22.65
N SER A 110 17.28 1.60 22.40
CA SER A 110 17.95 1.98 21.16
C SER A 110 19.27 1.21 20.97
N GLU A 111 20.09 1.10 22.02
CA GLU A 111 21.33 0.30 22.02
C GLU A 111 21.05 -1.17 21.70
N TYR A 112 20.02 -1.75 22.33
CA TYR A 112 19.62 -3.13 22.09
C TYR A 112 19.24 -3.37 20.62
N ILE A 113 18.36 -2.54 20.05
CA ILE A 113 17.94 -2.65 18.65
C ILE A 113 19.15 -2.53 17.72
N ILE A 114 19.96 -1.48 17.88
CA ILE A 114 21.14 -1.24 17.04
C ILE A 114 22.16 -2.39 17.15
N SER A 115 22.35 -2.96 18.34
CA SER A 115 23.30 -4.06 18.54
C SER A 115 22.87 -5.37 17.88
N MET A 116 21.55 -5.59 17.74
CA MET A 116 20.96 -6.80 17.18
C MET A 116 20.71 -6.68 15.67
N ALA A 117 20.47 -5.47 15.16
CA ALA A 117 20.19 -5.24 13.76
C ALA A 117 21.38 -5.59 12.84
N PRO A 118 21.12 -6.22 11.68
CA PRO A 118 22.15 -6.56 10.71
C PRO A 118 22.70 -5.31 10.03
N ASP A 119 23.91 -5.38 9.47
CA ASP A 119 24.47 -4.25 8.72
C ASP A 119 23.81 -4.07 7.33
N SER A 120 23.27 -5.15 6.77
CA SER A 120 22.55 -5.19 5.49
C SER A 120 21.53 -6.34 5.48
N LEU A 121 20.51 -6.23 4.64
CA LEU A 121 19.57 -7.33 4.39
C LEU A 121 20.11 -8.27 3.31
N ASP A 122 19.83 -9.56 3.44
CA ASP A 122 20.03 -10.51 2.36
C ASP A 122 18.92 -10.29 1.31
N THR A 123 19.32 -9.95 0.09
CA THR A 123 18.40 -9.70 -1.03
C THR A 123 18.53 -10.76 -2.11
N GLU A 124 19.30 -11.83 -1.88
CA GLU A 124 19.54 -12.87 -2.88
C GLU A 124 18.27 -13.63 -3.31
N ASN A 125 17.22 -13.64 -2.48
CA ASN A 125 15.95 -14.29 -2.78
C ASN A 125 15.14 -13.60 -3.90
N ASN A 126 15.48 -12.39 -4.31
CA ASN A 126 14.77 -11.65 -5.37
C ASN A 126 15.22 -12.01 -6.81
N LYS A 127 15.82 -13.19 -7.03
CA LYS A 127 16.43 -13.60 -8.32
C LYS A 127 15.48 -14.41 -9.21
N HIS A 128 14.18 -14.10 -9.21
CA HIS A 128 13.29 -14.71 -10.19
C HIS A 128 13.69 -14.20 -11.58
N LYS A 129 14.21 -15.10 -12.41
CA LYS A 129 14.53 -14.78 -13.80
C LYS A 129 13.22 -14.83 -14.59
N THR A 130 12.79 -13.70 -15.11
CA THR A 130 11.63 -13.64 -16.01
C THR A 130 12.00 -14.17 -17.39
N GLU A 131 11.04 -14.80 -18.04
CA GLU A 131 11.07 -15.08 -19.48
C GLU A 131 10.49 -13.90 -20.29
N GLU A 132 10.68 -13.93 -21.61
CA GLU A 132 10.09 -12.95 -22.51
C GLU A 132 8.57 -13.16 -22.56
N LEU A 133 7.81 -12.10 -22.33
CA LEU A 133 6.35 -12.10 -22.39
C LEU A 133 5.90 -12.29 -23.84
N VAL A 134 5.35 -13.48 -24.14
CA VAL A 134 4.85 -13.84 -25.47
C VAL A 134 3.32 -13.90 -25.53
N GLN A 135 2.68 -13.99 -24.37
CA GLN A 135 1.23 -14.03 -24.19
C GLN A 135 0.58 -12.69 -24.55
N PHE A 136 1.31 -11.58 -24.41
CA PHE A 136 0.80 -10.25 -24.72
C PHE A 136 1.71 -9.47 -25.68
N THR A 137 1.11 -8.62 -26.48
CA THR A 137 1.79 -7.64 -27.33
C THR A 137 1.69 -6.24 -26.71
N PRO A 138 2.82 -5.63 -26.27
CA PRO A 138 2.81 -4.30 -25.69
C PRO A 138 2.59 -3.19 -26.73
N GLU A 139 1.61 -2.33 -26.49
CA GLU A 139 1.31 -1.13 -27.26
C GLU A 139 1.44 0.13 -26.38
N ALA A 140 2.38 1.00 -26.72
CA ALA A 140 2.60 2.25 -25.99
C ALA A 140 1.69 3.37 -26.54
N ILE A 141 0.96 4.04 -25.64
CA ILE A 141 -0.01 5.07 -25.99
C ILE A 141 0.37 6.40 -25.35
N GLN A 142 0.27 7.45 -26.17
CA GLN A 142 0.38 8.85 -25.77
C GLN A 142 -1.03 9.42 -25.63
N LEU A 143 -1.38 9.93 -24.45
CA LEU A 143 -2.68 10.53 -24.15
C LEU A 143 -2.63 12.06 -24.26
N ASP A 144 -1.47 12.67 -24.04
CA ASP A 144 -1.27 14.10 -24.22
C ASP A 144 0.13 14.47 -24.73
N SER A 145 0.35 15.75 -25.03
CA SER A 145 1.62 16.23 -25.60
C SER A 145 2.73 16.53 -24.58
N THR A 146 2.48 16.28 -23.29
CA THR A 146 3.39 16.58 -22.19
C THR A 146 4.43 15.48 -22.06
N LYS A 147 5.65 15.87 -21.73
CA LYS A 147 6.72 14.91 -21.45
C LYS A 147 6.63 14.39 -20.03
N GLY A 148 6.87 13.10 -19.87
CA GLY A 148 6.61 12.38 -18.64
C GLY A 148 5.11 12.23 -18.39
N SER A 149 4.76 11.39 -17.44
CA SER A 149 3.35 11.09 -17.14
C SER A 149 3.12 11.11 -15.64
N LEU A 150 1.98 11.65 -15.23
CA LEU A 150 1.61 11.84 -13.83
C LEU A 150 0.22 11.27 -13.55
N ILE A 151 -0.11 10.13 -14.16
CA ILE A 151 -1.41 9.48 -14.00
C ILE A 151 -1.59 9.02 -12.55
N SER A 152 -2.62 9.55 -11.90
CA SER A 152 -2.99 9.27 -10.51
C SER A 152 -4.29 8.47 -10.37
N PHE A 153 -5.00 8.24 -11.48
CA PHE A 153 -6.17 7.38 -11.56
C PHE A 153 -6.22 6.68 -12.92
N LEU A 154 -6.58 5.40 -12.92
CA LEU A 154 -6.74 4.55 -14.09
C LEU A 154 -7.89 3.59 -13.82
N THR A 155 -8.79 3.41 -14.78
CA THR A 155 -9.72 2.27 -14.81
C THR A 155 -10.17 1.95 -16.23
N PHE A 156 -10.62 0.73 -16.50
CA PHE A 156 -11.30 0.34 -17.73
C PHE A 156 -12.82 0.31 -17.54
N ASP A 157 -13.54 1.07 -18.37
CA ASP A 157 -15.01 1.05 -18.40
C ASP A 157 -15.48 -0.03 -19.38
N GLN A 158 -15.92 -1.18 -18.83
CA GLN A 158 -16.39 -2.32 -19.62
C GLN A 158 -17.61 -1.99 -20.50
N LYS A 159 -18.46 -1.05 -20.08
CA LYS A 159 -19.70 -0.72 -20.79
C LYS A 159 -19.43 0.18 -21.98
N GLU A 160 -18.62 1.22 -21.79
CA GLU A 160 -18.27 2.17 -22.84
C GLU A 160 -17.06 1.72 -23.66
N LYS A 161 -16.35 0.67 -23.21
CA LYS A 161 -15.12 0.12 -23.81
C LYS A 161 -14.04 1.19 -23.95
N THR A 162 -13.82 1.93 -22.86
CA THR A 162 -12.83 3.01 -22.81
C THR A 162 -11.95 2.92 -21.57
N ILE A 163 -10.66 3.20 -21.73
CA ILE A 163 -9.74 3.45 -20.63
C ILE A 163 -10.00 4.85 -20.11
N ILE A 164 -10.27 5.00 -18.81
CA ILE A 164 -10.44 6.28 -18.13
C ILE A 164 -9.18 6.52 -17.30
N SER A 165 -8.47 7.62 -17.56
CA SER A 165 -7.28 8.02 -16.82
C SER A 165 -7.39 9.46 -16.33
N ALA A 166 -6.78 9.77 -15.18
CA ALA A 166 -6.59 11.15 -14.77
C ALA A 166 -5.20 11.43 -14.20
N ASP A 167 -4.69 12.65 -14.44
CA ASP A 167 -3.36 13.08 -13.99
C ASP A 167 -3.39 13.98 -12.74
N LEU A 168 -2.20 14.27 -12.18
CA LEU A 168 -2.04 15.19 -11.06
C LEU A 168 -2.48 16.62 -11.33
N ASN A 169 -2.66 17.00 -12.60
CA ASN A 169 -3.19 18.32 -12.95
C ASN A 169 -4.72 18.31 -13.00
N GLY A 170 -5.39 17.17 -12.85
CA GLY A 170 -6.83 17.02 -12.99
C GLY A 170 -7.29 16.94 -14.45
N ASN A 171 -6.42 16.55 -15.39
CA ASN A 171 -6.85 16.19 -16.74
C ASN A 171 -7.47 14.79 -16.69
N LEU A 172 -8.77 14.66 -17.00
CA LEU A 172 -9.48 13.39 -17.11
C LEU A 172 -9.65 13.06 -18.59
N ILE A 173 -9.21 11.88 -19.01
CA ILE A 173 -9.23 11.43 -20.41
C ILE A 173 -9.96 10.09 -20.47
N LYS A 174 -10.86 9.95 -21.44
CA LYS A 174 -11.41 8.65 -21.86
C LYS A 174 -10.82 8.29 -23.23
N TYR A 175 -10.13 7.16 -23.31
CA TYR A 175 -9.47 6.68 -24.52
C TYR A 175 -10.14 5.39 -25.02
N ASP A 176 -10.51 5.38 -26.30
CA ASP A 176 -11.05 4.21 -27.01
C ASP A 176 -9.90 3.55 -27.77
N ALA A 177 -9.41 2.42 -27.25
CA ALA A 177 -8.25 1.72 -27.79
C ALA A 177 -8.53 1.09 -29.15
N LYS A 178 -9.74 0.54 -29.36
CA LYS A 178 -10.15 -0.06 -30.63
C LYS A 178 -10.14 0.95 -31.78
N LYS A 179 -10.57 2.19 -31.50
CA LYS A 179 -10.57 3.29 -32.49
C LYS A 179 -9.26 4.09 -32.49
N ALA A 180 -8.39 3.87 -31.50
CA ALA A 180 -7.19 4.65 -31.22
C ALA A 180 -7.46 6.18 -31.13
N ILE A 181 -8.52 6.58 -30.42
CA ILE A 181 -8.91 7.99 -30.25
C ILE A 181 -9.16 8.35 -28.79
N ILE A 182 -8.93 9.63 -28.46
CA ILE A 182 -9.45 10.25 -27.23
C ILE A 182 -10.94 10.50 -27.44
N ALA A 183 -11.79 9.70 -26.78
CA ALA A 183 -13.24 9.81 -26.85
C ALA A 183 -13.76 11.06 -26.13
N SER A 184 -13.15 11.40 -24.98
CA SER A 184 -13.40 12.67 -24.29
C SER A 184 -12.19 13.12 -23.47
N SER A 185 -12.12 14.42 -23.22
CA SER A 185 -11.12 15.04 -22.34
C SER A 185 -11.78 16.17 -21.57
N GLU A 186 -11.62 16.14 -20.25
CA GLU A 186 -12.24 17.08 -19.32
C GLU A 186 -11.21 17.57 -18.29
N LYS A 187 -11.44 18.77 -17.77
CA LYS A 187 -10.60 19.34 -16.70
C LYS A 187 -11.37 19.32 -15.38
N THR A 188 -10.83 18.63 -14.40
CA THR A 188 -11.31 18.62 -13.02
C THR A 188 -10.58 19.69 -12.18
N VAL A 189 -10.98 19.82 -10.92
CA VAL A 189 -10.46 20.87 -10.02
C VAL A 189 -9.09 20.52 -9.43
N ASP A 190 -8.82 19.23 -9.21
CA ASP A 190 -7.62 18.75 -8.50
C ASP A 190 -7.28 17.32 -8.95
N ALA A 191 -6.14 16.78 -8.51
CA ALA A 191 -5.68 15.44 -8.84
C ALA A 191 -6.66 14.36 -8.35
N LEU A 192 -7.13 13.51 -9.27
CA LEU A 192 -8.11 12.47 -8.99
C LEU A 192 -7.44 11.21 -8.44
N THR A 193 -8.11 10.59 -7.48
CA THR A 193 -7.80 9.23 -7.01
C THR A 193 -8.96 8.27 -7.27
N THR A 194 -10.16 8.77 -7.54
CA THR A 194 -11.30 7.95 -7.95
C THR A 194 -12.27 8.74 -8.83
N TYR A 195 -12.78 8.09 -9.87
CA TYR A 195 -13.88 8.55 -10.71
C TYR A 195 -14.85 7.38 -10.93
N ILE A 196 -16.09 7.51 -10.47
CA ILE A 196 -17.12 6.45 -10.60
C ILE A 196 -18.37 7.07 -11.21
N GLN A 197 -18.97 6.39 -12.19
CA GLN A 197 -20.30 6.72 -12.72
C GLN A 197 -21.24 5.55 -12.45
N LYS A 198 -22.24 5.75 -11.58
CA LYS A 198 -23.23 4.74 -11.19
C LYS A 198 -24.60 5.39 -11.09
N ASP A 199 -25.62 4.78 -11.68
CA ASP A 199 -27.02 5.24 -11.64
C ASP A 199 -27.25 6.72 -12.05
N GLY A 200 -26.49 7.21 -13.04
CA GLY A 200 -26.55 8.60 -13.49
C GLY A 200 -25.91 9.61 -12.52
N ILE A 201 -25.21 9.12 -11.50
CA ILE A 201 -24.45 9.90 -10.53
C ILE A 201 -22.95 9.69 -10.79
N THR A 202 -22.21 10.79 -10.83
CA THR A 202 -20.74 10.79 -10.92
C THR A 202 -20.14 11.16 -9.57
N TYR A 203 -19.23 10.33 -9.07
CA TYR A 203 -18.48 10.53 -7.83
C TYR A 203 -17.02 10.80 -8.18
N ILE A 204 -16.49 11.93 -7.73
CA ILE A 204 -15.12 12.35 -7.98
C ILE A 204 -14.43 12.55 -6.63
N THR A 205 -13.37 11.77 -6.41
CA THR A 205 -12.52 11.90 -5.24
C THR A 205 -11.15 12.43 -5.64
N SER A 206 -10.70 13.47 -4.93
CA SER A 206 -9.42 14.13 -5.18
C SER A 206 -8.54 14.09 -3.94
N ILE A 207 -7.24 13.83 -4.13
CA ILE A 207 -6.27 13.65 -3.04
C ILE A 207 -5.97 14.96 -2.27
N GLY A 208 -6.04 16.10 -2.98
CA GLY A 208 -5.62 17.40 -2.47
C GLY A 208 -4.10 17.50 -2.34
N TYR A 209 -3.54 17.20 -1.16
CA TYR A 209 -2.08 17.20 -1.00
C TYR A 209 -1.50 15.83 -1.34
N LEU A 210 -0.72 15.76 -2.42
CA LEU A 210 0.02 14.55 -2.78
C LEU A 210 1.04 14.18 -1.70
N ASN A 211 1.86 15.15 -1.27
CA ASN A 211 2.87 14.96 -0.23
C ASN A 211 2.25 14.78 1.16
N PRO A 212 2.91 14.06 2.08
CA PRO A 212 2.44 13.86 3.45
C PRO A 212 2.09 15.18 4.15
N SER A 213 0.87 15.24 4.70
CA SER A 213 0.37 16.40 5.44
C SER A 213 -0.82 16.02 6.33
N GLU A 214 -0.88 16.60 7.54
CA GLU A 214 -2.04 16.56 8.44
C GLU A 214 -3.14 17.54 8.02
N ARG A 215 -2.88 18.39 7.02
CA ARG A 215 -3.88 19.34 6.55
C ARG A 215 -4.83 18.67 5.58
N GLN A 216 -6.12 18.74 5.88
CA GLN A 216 -7.17 18.19 5.05
C GLN A 216 -7.47 19.12 3.87
N ARG A 217 -7.17 18.63 2.65
CA ARG A 217 -7.45 19.32 1.39
C ARG A 217 -8.11 18.41 0.35
N GLY A 218 -8.06 17.10 0.56
CA GLY A 218 -8.76 16.17 -0.32
C GLY A 218 -10.26 16.43 -0.30
N SER A 219 -10.94 15.95 -1.33
CA SER A 219 -12.37 16.20 -1.46
C SER A 219 -13.11 15.07 -2.15
N LEU A 220 -14.37 14.91 -1.77
CA LEU A 220 -15.36 14.13 -2.49
C LEU A 220 -16.46 15.07 -3.02
N ASP A 221 -16.70 14.98 -4.32
CA ASP A 221 -17.74 15.70 -5.03
C ASP A 221 -18.66 14.75 -5.79
N VAL A 222 -19.96 15.00 -5.68
CA VAL A 222 -21.01 14.14 -6.23
C VAL A 222 -21.87 14.96 -7.18
N TYR A 223 -22.07 14.44 -8.39
CA TYR A 223 -22.78 15.12 -9.46
C TYR A 223 -23.91 14.24 -9.98
N ARG A 224 -25.05 14.83 -10.34
CA ARG A 224 -26.12 14.19 -11.12
C ARG A 224 -26.42 15.07 -12.32
N ASP A 225 -26.39 14.51 -13.52
CA ASP A 225 -26.60 15.26 -14.77
C ASP A 225 -25.73 16.53 -14.87
N SER A 226 -24.45 16.43 -14.48
CA SER A 226 -23.48 17.54 -14.36
C SER A 226 -23.80 18.62 -13.31
N ILE A 227 -24.89 18.47 -12.55
CA ILE A 227 -25.24 19.33 -11.42
C ILE A 227 -24.61 18.76 -10.15
N LYS A 228 -23.75 19.53 -9.51
CA LYS A 228 -23.15 19.15 -8.22
C LYS A 228 -24.23 19.08 -7.13
N LEU A 229 -24.42 17.89 -6.56
CA LEU A 229 -25.42 17.63 -5.52
C LEU A 229 -24.99 18.21 -4.17
N ASN A 230 -23.74 17.97 -3.78
CA ASN A 230 -23.18 18.53 -2.56
C ASN A 230 -22.84 20.02 -2.76
N LYS A 231 -23.59 20.92 -2.09
CA LYS A 231 -23.39 22.38 -2.17
C LYS A 231 -21.95 22.84 -1.87
N LYS A 232 -21.21 22.05 -1.08
CA LYS A 232 -19.79 22.23 -0.79
C LYS A 232 -19.10 20.88 -0.89
N SER A 233 -17.86 20.88 -1.36
CA SER A 233 -17.01 19.69 -1.35
C SER A 233 -16.90 19.11 0.05
N ILE A 234 -17.05 17.79 0.15
CA ILE A 234 -16.83 17.07 1.40
C ILE A 234 -15.32 17.01 1.60
N ILE A 235 -14.81 17.62 2.67
CA ILE A 235 -13.36 17.70 2.93
C ILE A 235 -12.87 16.39 3.54
N LEU A 236 -11.76 15.89 3.00
CA LEU A 236 -11.17 14.60 3.30
C LEU A 236 -9.66 14.73 3.56
N HIS A 237 -9.11 13.75 4.28
CA HIS A 237 -7.70 13.67 4.62
C HIS A 237 -6.93 12.74 3.67
N ARG A 238 -6.37 13.30 2.58
CA ARG A 238 -5.60 12.56 1.55
C ARG A 238 -6.31 11.25 1.14
N PRO A 239 -7.52 11.32 0.56
CA PRO A 239 -8.25 10.13 0.14
C PRO A 239 -7.60 9.48 -1.09
N VAL A 240 -7.49 8.16 -1.08
CA VAL A 240 -6.80 7.37 -2.12
C VAL A 240 -7.69 6.35 -2.81
N HIS A 241 -8.84 6.01 -2.23
CA HIS A 241 -9.80 5.09 -2.81
C HIS A 241 -11.22 5.43 -2.35
N THR A 242 -12.21 5.22 -3.22
CA THR A 242 -13.63 5.38 -2.92
C THR A 242 -14.42 4.23 -3.49
N LEU A 243 -15.28 3.65 -2.66
CA LEU A 243 -16.25 2.60 -3.00
C LEU A 243 -17.65 3.21 -2.92
N VAL A 244 -18.52 2.87 -3.88
CA VAL A 244 -19.90 3.37 -3.96
C VAL A 244 -20.84 2.19 -4.15
N GLU A 245 -21.60 1.85 -3.11
CA GLU A 245 -22.47 0.68 -3.09
C GLU A 245 -23.70 0.91 -2.20
N ASP A 246 -24.85 0.34 -2.57
CA ASP A 246 -26.04 0.29 -1.72
C ASP A 246 -25.81 -0.78 -0.63
N LEU A 247 -25.22 -0.36 0.50
CA LEU A 247 -24.78 -1.30 1.51
C LEU A 247 -25.97 -1.83 2.32
N ASN A 248 -27.00 -1.01 2.53
CA ASN A 248 -28.17 -1.38 3.33
C ASN A 248 -29.39 -1.85 2.52
N ASN A 249 -29.27 -1.92 1.18
CA ASN A 249 -30.32 -2.31 0.24
C ASN A 249 -31.56 -1.37 0.28
N ASP A 250 -31.37 -0.08 0.55
CA ASP A 250 -32.46 0.92 0.55
C ASP A 250 -32.70 1.60 -0.81
N GLY A 251 -31.91 1.24 -1.82
CA GLY A 251 -31.95 1.80 -3.17
C GLY A 251 -31.09 3.06 -3.33
N ARG A 252 -30.31 3.47 -2.33
CA ARG A 252 -29.34 4.57 -2.41
C ARG A 252 -27.94 4.08 -2.09
N ASN A 253 -26.99 4.45 -2.94
CA ASN A 253 -25.59 4.10 -2.70
C ASN A 253 -25.02 4.89 -1.51
N GLU A 254 -24.43 4.17 -0.57
CA GLU A 254 -23.47 4.72 0.39
C GLU A 254 -22.10 4.90 -0.26
N ILE A 255 -21.28 5.80 0.32
CA ILE A 255 -19.93 6.09 -0.16
C ILE A 255 -18.93 5.77 0.94
N VAL A 256 -18.02 4.84 0.69
CA VAL A 256 -16.93 4.49 1.60
C VAL A 256 -15.63 5.04 1.05
N VAL A 257 -14.95 5.89 1.83
CA VAL A 257 -13.72 6.56 1.42
C VAL A 257 -12.56 6.12 2.30
N SER A 258 -11.51 5.60 1.66
CA SER A 258 -10.21 5.33 2.27
C SER A 258 -9.40 6.62 2.35
N GLU A 259 -9.38 7.25 3.52
CA GLU A 259 -8.58 8.45 3.81
C GLU A 259 -7.21 8.02 4.35
N PHE A 260 -6.24 7.83 3.44
CA PHE A 260 -4.87 7.43 3.78
C PHE A 260 -4.26 8.34 4.83
N GLY A 261 -4.51 9.65 4.71
CA GLY A 261 -4.06 10.64 5.68
C GLY A 261 -2.54 10.77 5.73
N ASN A 262 -1.95 10.94 6.92
CA ASN A 262 -0.50 10.94 7.12
C ASN A 262 -0.10 10.40 8.51
N LEU A 263 -0.22 11.19 9.58
CA LEU A 263 -0.12 10.72 10.97
C LEU A 263 -1.48 10.32 11.51
N THR A 264 -2.53 11.01 11.04
CA THR A 264 -3.94 10.65 11.23
C THR A 264 -4.59 10.36 9.88
N GLY A 265 -5.73 9.69 9.88
CA GLY A 265 -6.51 9.30 8.71
C GLY A 265 -7.71 8.46 9.15
N SER A 266 -8.49 7.95 8.19
CA SER A 266 -9.68 7.16 8.50
C SER A 266 -10.22 6.33 7.35
N LEU A 267 -11.00 5.30 7.68
CA LEU A 267 -12.02 4.76 6.80
C LEU A 267 -13.36 5.41 7.14
N SER A 268 -13.94 6.10 6.18
CA SER A 268 -15.15 6.90 6.38
C SER A 268 -16.30 6.44 5.51
N LEU A 269 -17.48 6.34 6.10
CA LEU A 269 -18.75 6.07 5.43
C LEU A 269 -19.55 7.37 5.32
N PHE A 270 -20.12 7.63 4.16
CA PHE A 270 -21.02 8.74 3.92
C PHE A 270 -22.36 8.21 3.45
N GLN A 271 -23.42 8.61 4.15
CA GLN A 271 -24.80 8.33 3.78
C GLN A 271 -25.48 9.60 3.29
N GLU A 272 -26.15 9.53 2.14
CA GLU A 272 -26.93 10.64 1.62
C GLU A 272 -28.25 10.80 2.40
N SER A 273 -28.50 12.00 2.89
CA SER A 273 -29.80 12.41 3.44
C SER A 273 -30.71 13.01 2.37
N ASP A 274 -32.02 13.08 2.65
CA ASP A 274 -33.04 13.60 1.72
C ASP A 274 -32.80 15.04 1.23
N ALA A 275 -31.92 15.80 1.88
CA ALA A 275 -31.54 17.17 1.51
C ALA A 275 -30.26 17.26 0.65
N HIS A 276 -29.76 16.13 0.11
CA HIS A 276 -28.47 16.02 -0.60
C HIS A 276 -27.28 16.48 0.26
N THR A 277 -27.40 16.30 1.58
CA THR A 277 -26.27 16.42 2.51
C THR A 277 -25.77 15.03 2.89
N PHE A 278 -24.47 14.88 3.09
CA PHE A 278 -23.86 13.60 3.42
C PHE A 278 -23.47 13.56 4.89
N GLU A 279 -24.00 12.58 5.63
CA GLU A 279 -23.61 12.33 7.02
C GLU A 279 -22.36 11.44 7.04
N LYS A 280 -21.28 11.92 7.70
CA LYS A 280 -20.02 11.20 7.83
C LYS A 280 -20.03 10.34 9.09
N LYS A 281 -19.75 9.04 8.94
CA LYS A 281 -19.45 8.09 10.02
C LYS A 281 -18.04 7.54 9.86
N ILE A 282 -17.24 7.56 10.93
CA ILE A 282 -15.91 6.95 10.92
C ILE A 282 -16.03 5.47 11.27
N LEU A 283 -15.64 4.59 10.34
CA LEU A 283 -15.60 3.14 10.53
C LEU A 283 -14.28 2.71 11.19
N LEU A 284 -13.18 3.35 10.79
CA LEU A 284 -11.86 3.14 11.37
C LEU A 284 -11.14 4.48 11.50
N ASN A 285 -10.65 4.78 12.70
CA ASN A 285 -9.93 6.03 12.99
C ASN A 285 -8.42 5.80 13.05
N LEU A 286 -7.85 5.35 11.92
CA LEU A 286 -6.43 5.07 11.76
C LEU A 286 -5.96 5.56 10.38
N PRO A 287 -4.71 6.06 10.27
CA PRO A 287 -4.11 6.38 8.98
C PRO A 287 -3.85 5.12 8.15
N GLY A 288 -3.53 5.31 6.88
CA GLY A 288 -3.01 4.26 6.01
C GLY A 288 -4.06 3.36 5.38
N THR A 289 -5.36 3.66 5.48
CA THR A 289 -6.37 2.88 4.74
C THR A 289 -6.22 3.16 3.24
N ILE A 290 -6.03 2.11 2.42
CA ILE A 290 -5.66 2.24 1.00
C ILE A 290 -6.70 1.73 0.02
N ARG A 291 -7.41 0.65 0.33
CA ARG A 291 -8.44 0.03 -0.54
C ARG A 291 -9.54 -0.57 0.33
N THR A 292 -10.76 -0.55 -0.18
CA THR A 292 -11.93 -1.17 0.46
C THR A 292 -12.79 -1.85 -0.59
N ILE A 293 -13.19 -3.09 -0.32
CA ILE A 293 -14.08 -3.90 -1.17
C ILE A 293 -15.38 -4.16 -0.38
N ALA A 294 -16.51 -4.22 -1.08
CA ALA A 294 -17.81 -4.61 -0.55
C ALA A 294 -18.19 -6.02 -1.06
N LYS A 295 -18.53 -6.92 -0.14
CA LYS A 295 -19.02 -8.29 -0.44
C LYS A 295 -19.70 -8.87 0.80
N ASP A 296 -20.61 -9.82 0.65
CA ASP A 296 -21.11 -10.62 1.78
C ASP A 296 -20.01 -11.61 2.19
N LEU A 297 -19.29 -11.31 3.28
CA LEU A 297 -18.10 -12.05 3.69
C LEU A 297 -18.44 -13.22 4.62
N ASN A 298 -19.66 -13.27 5.17
CA ASN A 298 -20.07 -14.29 6.14
C ASN A 298 -21.33 -15.08 5.71
N GLY A 299 -21.87 -14.79 4.53
CA GLY A 299 -23.03 -15.48 3.96
C GLY A 299 -24.35 -15.14 4.65
N ASP A 300 -24.44 -14.01 5.36
CA ASP A 300 -25.67 -13.59 6.05
C ASP A 300 -26.64 -12.79 5.15
N GLY A 301 -26.25 -12.55 3.90
CA GLY A 301 -27.02 -11.82 2.90
C GLY A 301 -26.86 -10.30 2.97
N LYS A 302 -25.94 -9.78 3.78
CA LYS A 302 -25.64 -8.34 3.84
C LYS A 302 -24.28 -8.01 3.25
N THR A 303 -24.17 -6.80 2.71
CA THR A 303 -22.91 -6.32 2.13
C THR A 303 -21.95 -5.89 3.23
N ASP A 304 -20.95 -6.71 3.54
CA ASP A 304 -19.86 -6.36 4.44
C ASP A 304 -18.80 -5.51 3.72
N LEU A 305 -17.81 -5.03 4.47
CA LEU A 305 -16.64 -4.35 3.91
C LEU A 305 -15.35 -5.05 4.34
N MET A 306 -14.38 -5.16 3.44
CA MET A 306 -13.01 -5.52 3.77
C MET A 306 -12.09 -4.36 3.37
N ALA A 307 -11.20 -3.96 4.28
CA ALA A 307 -10.26 -2.88 4.03
C ALA A 307 -8.81 -3.30 4.32
N LEU A 308 -7.90 -2.85 3.47
CA LEU A 308 -6.47 -2.92 3.70
C LEU A 308 -5.98 -1.62 4.34
N THR A 309 -5.30 -1.76 5.47
CA THR A 309 -4.59 -0.68 6.16
C THR A 309 -3.09 -0.86 6.03
N SER A 310 -2.35 0.24 5.99
CA SER A 310 -0.89 0.31 5.85
C SER A 310 -0.27 1.16 6.99
N GLN A 311 0.97 1.59 6.80
CA GLN A 311 1.77 2.34 7.79
C GLN A 311 1.95 1.57 9.10
N GLY A 312 1.71 2.22 10.25
CA GLY A 312 1.96 1.61 11.55
C GLY A 312 1.15 0.34 11.76
N GLN A 313 -0.13 0.30 11.39
CA GLN A 313 -0.97 -0.89 11.55
C GLN A 313 -1.32 -1.49 10.19
N GLU A 314 -0.39 -2.25 9.62
CA GLU A 314 -0.62 -2.99 8.38
C GLU A 314 -1.52 -4.21 8.63
N SER A 315 -2.71 -4.24 8.04
CA SER A 315 -3.67 -5.33 8.26
C SER A 315 -4.78 -5.40 7.22
N ILE A 316 -5.36 -6.60 7.06
CA ILE A 316 -6.68 -6.77 6.45
C ILE A 316 -7.72 -6.78 7.57
N VAL A 317 -8.74 -5.93 7.43
CA VAL A 317 -9.78 -5.74 8.43
C VAL A 317 -11.15 -5.93 7.77
N ALA A 318 -11.93 -6.87 8.30
CA ALA A 318 -13.34 -7.03 7.95
C ALA A 318 -14.23 -6.15 8.83
N PHE A 319 -15.29 -5.66 8.23
CA PHE A 319 -16.37 -4.92 8.85
C PHE A 319 -17.67 -5.63 8.49
N TYR A 320 -18.10 -6.52 9.36
CA TYR A 320 -19.34 -7.29 9.18
C TYR A 320 -20.55 -6.42 9.47
N GLN A 321 -21.38 -6.19 8.46
CA GLN A 321 -22.56 -5.37 8.53
C GLN A 321 -23.59 -5.97 9.48
N GLN A 322 -24.12 -5.12 10.35
CA GLN A 322 -25.16 -5.45 11.30
C GLN A 322 -26.48 -4.86 10.80
N GLN A 323 -27.16 -4.04 11.60
CA GLN A 323 -28.35 -3.32 11.17
C GLN A 323 -28.01 -1.82 11.04
N ASP A 324 -28.65 -1.14 10.08
CA ASP A 324 -28.56 0.30 9.86
C ASP A 324 -27.10 0.80 9.73
N LEU A 325 -26.33 0.17 8.83
CA LEU A 325 -24.93 0.53 8.53
C LEU A 325 -24.00 0.52 9.75
N LYS A 326 -24.34 -0.25 10.80
CA LYS A 326 -23.41 -0.56 11.90
C LYS A 326 -22.56 -1.75 11.53
N PHE A 327 -21.30 -1.74 11.94
CA PHE A 327 -20.35 -2.78 11.56
C PHE A 327 -19.65 -3.34 12.80
N GLN A 328 -19.53 -4.66 12.86
CA GLN A 328 -18.62 -5.35 13.75
C GLN A 328 -17.27 -5.48 13.05
N LYS A 329 -16.20 -4.98 13.69
CA LYS A 329 -14.85 -5.00 13.13
C LYS A 329 -14.08 -6.23 13.59
N GLU A 330 -13.40 -6.88 12.66
CA GLU A 330 -12.49 -8.00 12.92
C GLU A 330 -11.19 -7.85 12.10
N THR A 331 -10.05 -8.13 12.72
CA THR A 331 -8.76 -8.12 11.99
C THR A 331 -8.45 -9.54 11.54
N LEU A 332 -8.42 -9.76 10.23
CA LEU A 332 -8.23 -11.07 9.62
C LEU A 332 -6.74 -11.41 9.44
N LEU A 333 -5.96 -10.43 8.95
CA LEU A 333 -4.50 -10.57 8.74
C LEU A 333 -3.76 -9.38 9.34
N ARG A 334 -2.53 -9.61 9.80
CA ARG A 334 -1.61 -8.57 10.29
C ARG A 334 -0.24 -8.74 9.66
N PHE A 335 0.37 -7.63 9.29
CA PHE A 335 1.69 -7.61 8.68
C PHE A 335 2.67 -6.80 9.54
N SER A 336 3.97 -6.99 9.27
CA SER A 336 5.02 -6.17 9.88
C SER A 336 4.83 -4.71 9.44
N PRO A 337 5.06 -3.69 10.30
CA PRO A 337 4.90 -2.27 9.97
C PRO A 337 5.91 -1.74 8.93
N VAL A 338 6.77 -2.60 8.41
CA VAL A 338 7.79 -2.29 7.40
C VAL A 338 7.54 -3.08 6.11
N SER A 339 6.38 -3.73 5.97
CA SER A 339 6.06 -4.58 4.81
C SER A 339 5.67 -3.72 3.60
N GLY A 340 5.09 -2.54 3.81
CA GLY A 340 4.70 -1.67 2.69
C GLY A 340 3.47 -2.19 1.95
N SER A 341 2.46 -2.69 2.68
CA SER A 341 1.19 -3.16 2.14
C SER A 341 0.56 -2.12 1.20
N SER A 342 0.30 -2.52 -0.04
CA SER A 342 -0.01 -1.58 -1.13
C SER A 342 -1.30 -1.88 -1.88
N TRP A 343 -1.72 -3.15 -1.93
CA TRP A 343 -2.95 -3.57 -2.61
C TRP A 343 -3.39 -4.97 -2.15
N PHE A 344 -4.67 -5.28 -2.36
CA PHE A 344 -5.21 -6.63 -2.21
C PHE A 344 -6.39 -6.88 -3.15
N GLU A 345 -6.60 -8.15 -3.47
CA GLU A 345 -7.77 -8.67 -4.20
C GLU A 345 -8.44 -9.81 -3.41
N LEU A 346 -9.72 -10.06 -3.72
CA LEU A 346 -10.50 -11.20 -3.25
C LEU A 346 -10.85 -12.08 -4.44
N ILE A 347 -10.44 -13.35 -4.40
CA ILE A 347 -10.68 -14.31 -5.48
C ILE A 347 -10.72 -15.72 -4.91
N ASP A 348 -11.58 -16.58 -5.45
CA ASP A 348 -11.59 -18.02 -5.17
C ASP A 348 -10.43 -18.66 -5.96
N PHE A 349 -9.24 -18.71 -5.35
CA PHE A 349 -8.01 -19.12 -6.06
C PHE A 349 -7.94 -20.64 -6.23
N ASP A 350 -8.42 -21.40 -5.24
CA ASP A 350 -8.38 -22.87 -5.27
C ASP A 350 -9.70 -23.54 -5.72
N GLY A 351 -10.73 -22.74 -6.02
CA GLY A 351 -11.99 -23.22 -6.58
C GLY A 351 -12.90 -23.91 -5.57
N ASP A 352 -12.70 -23.69 -4.27
CA ASP A 352 -13.50 -24.29 -3.21
C ASP A 352 -14.79 -23.50 -2.90
N GLY A 353 -14.92 -22.31 -3.49
CA GLY A 353 -16.08 -21.42 -3.39
C GLY A 353 -15.98 -20.37 -2.29
N ASP A 354 -14.88 -20.35 -1.52
CA ASP A 354 -14.57 -19.34 -0.52
C ASP A 354 -13.52 -18.34 -1.07
N ASP A 355 -13.73 -17.03 -0.87
CA ASP A 355 -12.74 -16.06 -1.34
C ASP A 355 -11.44 -16.15 -0.53
N ASP A 356 -10.33 -16.26 -1.25
CA ASP A 356 -8.97 -16.08 -0.76
C ASP A 356 -8.53 -14.62 -0.85
N ILE A 357 -7.44 -14.30 -0.15
CA ILE A 357 -6.86 -12.96 -0.18
C ILE A 357 -5.51 -13.01 -0.90
N ILE A 358 -5.38 -12.19 -1.94
CA ILE A 358 -4.09 -11.92 -2.59
C ILE A 358 -3.59 -10.57 -2.12
N THR A 359 -2.38 -10.47 -1.58
CA THR A 359 -1.78 -9.19 -1.15
C THR A 359 -0.47 -8.91 -1.84
N VAL A 360 -0.20 -7.63 -2.11
CA VAL A 360 1.14 -7.17 -2.52
C VAL A 360 1.70 -6.12 -1.56
N HIS A 361 3.00 -6.28 -1.32
CA HIS A 361 3.78 -5.51 -0.35
C HIS A 361 5.02 -4.99 -1.05
N GLY A 362 5.18 -3.69 -1.14
CA GLY A 362 6.24 -3.13 -1.96
C GLY A 362 6.47 -1.63 -1.82
N ASP A 363 5.63 -0.91 -1.08
CA ASP A 363 5.89 0.51 -0.82
C ASP A 363 7.25 0.66 -0.11
N ASN A 364 8.05 1.57 -0.64
CA ASN A 364 9.38 1.87 -0.15
C ASN A 364 9.66 3.38 -0.12
N ALA A 365 8.65 4.22 -0.34
CA ALA A 365 8.76 5.68 -0.32
C ALA A 365 8.76 6.27 1.10
N ASP A 366 9.38 5.60 2.07
CA ASP A 366 9.36 5.99 3.48
C ASP A 366 10.75 6.09 4.12
N LYS A 367 10.80 6.17 5.45
CA LYS A 367 12.06 6.31 6.23
C LYS A 367 12.91 5.04 6.24
N SER A 368 12.39 3.94 5.70
CA SER A 368 12.99 2.61 5.69
C SER A 368 13.39 2.13 4.29
N TYR A 369 13.71 3.07 3.39
CA TYR A 369 14.12 2.78 2.02
C TYR A 369 15.31 1.81 1.95
N VAL A 370 15.01 0.56 1.64
CA VAL A 370 15.96 -0.52 1.33
C VAL A 370 15.21 -1.60 0.55
N HIS A 371 15.89 -2.36 -0.31
CA HIS A 371 15.27 -3.54 -0.90
C HIS A 371 15.04 -4.59 0.19
N LYS A 372 13.79 -5.04 0.34
CA LYS A 372 13.33 -5.88 1.44
C LYS A 372 13.00 -7.27 0.88
N PRO A 373 13.62 -8.35 1.39
CA PRO A 373 13.43 -9.70 0.84
C PRO A 373 12.00 -10.24 0.99
N TYR A 374 11.19 -9.59 1.83
CA TYR A 374 9.80 -9.92 2.10
C TYR A 374 8.81 -9.02 1.33
N HIS A 375 9.28 -8.16 0.41
CA HIS A 375 8.41 -7.49 -0.56
C HIS A 375 8.00 -8.47 -1.66
N GLY A 376 6.76 -8.38 -2.12
CA GLY A 376 6.21 -9.24 -3.15
C GLY A 376 4.74 -9.55 -2.99
N LEU A 377 4.28 -10.54 -3.76
CA LEU A 377 2.91 -11.07 -3.76
C LEU A 377 2.79 -12.23 -2.76
N ARG A 378 1.66 -12.30 -2.08
CA ARG A 378 1.29 -13.40 -1.16
C ARG A 378 -0.11 -13.89 -1.48
N ILE A 379 -0.31 -15.20 -1.33
CA ILE A 379 -1.62 -15.86 -1.42
C ILE A 379 -1.98 -16.37 -0.03
N HIS A 380 -3.13 -15.95 0.48
CA HIS A 380 -3.66 -16.36 1.78
C HIS A 380 -4.96 -17.14 1.56
N ILE A 381 -4.89 -18.45 1.78
CA ILE A 381 -6.02 -19.37 1.54
C ILE A 381 -7.00 -19.33 2.70
N ASN A 382 -8.29 -19.19 2.38
CA ASN A 382 -9.42 -19.23 3.28
C ASN A 382 -9.80 -20.68 3.60
N ASN A 383 -10.39 -20.92 4.76
CA ASN A 383 -10.86 -22.24 5.16
C ASN A 383 -12.40 -22.33 5.28
N GLY A 384 -13.10 -21.41 4.61
CA GLY A 384 -14.54 -21.21 4.69
C GLY A 384 -15.06 -20.58 5.98
N LYS A 385 -14.17 -20.08 6.84
CA LYS A 385 -14.53 -19.40 8.09
C LYS A 385 -13.87 -18.02 8.23
N ASN A 386 -13.30 -17.49 7.14
CA ASN A 386 -12.47 -16.30 7.15
C ASN A 386 -11.24 -16.43 8.07
N GLU A 387 -10.70 -17.64 8.19
CA GLU A 387 -9.41 -17.88 8.83
C GLU A 387 -8.38 -18.19 7.74
N PHE A 388 -7.47 -17.25 7.51
CA PHE A 388 -6.56 -17.26 6.37
C PHE A 388 -5.17 -17.78 6.74
N ASN A 389 -4.56 -18.56 5.86
CA ASN A 389 -3.16 -19.01 5.99
C ASN A 389 -2.35 -18.61 4.76
N GLU A 390 -1.18 -18.00 4.95
CA GLU A 390 -0.25 -17.73 3.84
C GLU A 390 0.25 -19.06 3.26
N ALA A 391 -0.12 -19.34 2.01
CA ALA A 391 0.21 -20.58 1.31
C ALA A 391 1.36 -20.40 0.30
N TYR A 392 1.51 -19.19 -0.24
CA TYR A 392 2.52 -18.88 -1.25
C TYR A 392 3.06 -17.45 -1.11
N PHE A 393 4.33 -17.28 -1.48
CA PHE A 393 5.03 -15.99 -1.54
C PHE A 393 5.91 -15.91 -2.78
N TYR A 394 5.66 -14.92 -3.63
CA TYR A 394 6.51 -14.56 -4.76
C TYR A 394 7.27 -13.26 -4.44
N SER A 395 8.61 -13.33 -4.43
CA SER A 395 9.46 -12.21 -4.03
C SER A 395 9.57 -11.18 -5.16
N LEU A 396 9.12 -9.95 -4.91
CA LEU A 396 9.18 -8.85 -5.87
C LEU A 396 9.27 -7.52 -5.13
N ASN A 397 10.46 -6.94 -5.11
CA ASN A 397 10.64 -5.58 -4.60
C ASN A 397 9.73 -4.60 -5.34
N GLY A 398 9.00 -3.79 -4.59
CA GLY A 398 8.22 -2.71 -5.17
C GLY A 398 6.83 -3.08 -5.65
N ALA A 399 6.38 -4.33 -5.46
CA ALA A 399 5.04 -4.78 -5.82
C ALA A 399 3.95 -3.91 -5.16
N THR A 400 3.23 -3.12 -5.97
CA THR A 400 2.28 -2.10 -5.51
C THR A 400 0.86 -2.29 -6.02
N ARG A 401 0.67 -3.06 -7.09
CA ARG A 401 -0.63 -3.44 -7.65
C ARG A 401 -0.58 -4.87 -8.13
N VAL A 402 -1.72 -5.54 -8.08
CA VAL A 402 -1.95 -6.83 -8.71
C VAL A 402 -3.37 -6.86 -9.28
N ASN A 403 -3.52 -7.43 -10.47
CA ASN A 403 -4.79 -7.92 -11.01
C ASN A 403 -4.71 -9.44 -11.08
N CYS A 404 -5.82 -10.11 -10.75
CA CYS A 404 -5.94 -11.56 -10.71
C CYS A 404 -7.04 -11.95 -11.70
N GLU A 405 -6.69 -12.62 -12.79
CA GLU A 405 -7.62 -12.99 -13.86
C GLU A 405 -7.12 -14.31 -14.50
N ASP A 406 -8.01 -15.04 -15.17
CA ASP A 406 -7.66 -16.14 -16.07
C ASP A 406 -7.30 -15.53 -17.43
N TYR A 407 -6.03 -15.13 -17.62
CA TYR A 407 -5.63 -14.41 -18.83
C TYR A 407 -5.44 -15.33 -20.04
N ASP A 408 -5.16 -16.61 -19.84
CA ASP A 408 -4.96 -17.57 -20.93
C ASP A 408 -6.16 -18.49 -21.19
N HIS A 409 -7.25 -18.32 -20.41
CA HIS A 409 -8.51 -19.06 -20.48
C HIS A 409 -8.38 -20.56 -20.19
N ASP A 410 -7.40 -20.95 -19.38
CA ASP A 410 -7.19 -22.34 -19.00
C ASP A 410 -7.99 -22.79 -17.74
N GLY A 411 -8.62 -21.82 -17.08
CA GLY A 411 -9.51 -22.01 -15.93
C GLY A 411 -8.81 -21.86 -14.58
N ASP A 412 -7.54 -21.49 -14.54
CA ASP A 412 -6.85 -21.10 -13.32
C ASP A 412 -6.54 -19.58 -13.29
N ILE A 413 -6.12 -19.08 -12.12
CA ILE A 413 -5.90 -17.64 -11.90
C ILE A 413 -4.43 -17.30 -12.06
N ASP A 414 -4.16 -16.39 -12.99
CA ASP A 414 -2.88 -15.74 -13.21
C ASP A 414 -2.77 -14.40 -12.47
N PHE A 415 -1.56 -13.84 -12.42
CA PHE A 415 -1.33 -12.52 -11.82
C PHE A 415 -0.56 -11.55 -12.73
N ALA A 416 -1.13 -10.37 -12.96
CA ALA A 416 -0.41 -9.23 -13.48
C ALA A 416 0.04 -8.34 -12.32
N ILE A 417 1.34 -8.11 -12.15
CA ILE A 417 1.90 -7.38 -11.00
C ILE A 417 2.70 -6.18 -11.48
N VAL A 418 2.37 -4.99 -10.96
CA VAL A 418 3.18 -3.79 -11.14
C VAL A 418 4.07 -3.58 -9.93
N ALA A 419 5.36 -3.39 -10.19
CA ALA A 419 6.31 -2.92 -9.20
C ALA A 419 6.71 -1.46 -9.47
N THR A 420 6.36 -0.57 -8.55
CA THR A 420 6.73 0.86 -8.62
C THR A 420 8.15 1.13 -8.07
N PHE A 421 8.65 0.23 -7.22
CA PHE A 421 9.96 0.30 -6.56
C PHE A 421 10.84 -0.94 -6.77
N PRO A 422 10.97 -1.48 -8.00
CA PRO A 422 11.84 -2.61 -8.25
C PRO A 422 13.30 -2.24 -7.98
N ASP A 423 14.17 -3.24 -7.93
CA ASP A 423 15.62 -3.02 -7.97
C ASP A 423 16.00 -2.61 -9.41
N TYR A 424 15.87 -1.31 -9.72
CA TYR A 424 16.19 -0.76 -11.04
C TYR A 424 17.66 -0.92 -11.43
N GLU A 425 18.56 -1.24 -10.49
CA GLU A 425 19.98 -1.46 -10.80
C GLU A 425 20.23 -2.90 -11.25
N LYS A 426 19.59 -3.89 -10.63
CA LYS A 426 19.86 -5.32 -10.87
C LYS A 426 18.75 -6.06 -11.60
N ASN A 427 17.51 -5.65 -11.44
CA ASN A 427 16.34 -6.26 -12.05
C ASN A 427 15.33 -5.18 -12.51
N PRO A 428 15.71 -4.29 -13.45
CA PRO A 428 14.85 -3.21 -13.90
C PRO A 428 13.57 -3.69 -14.60
N ASN A 429 13.59 -4.87 -15.23
CA ASN A 429 12.41 -5.48 -15.85
C ASN A 429 11.41 -6.02 -14.81
N GLY A 430 11.77 -6.04 -13.52
CA GLY A 430 10.84 -6.34 -12.45
C GLY A 430 9.76 -5.28 -12.24
N SER A 431 9.79 -4.14 -12.97
CA SER A 431 8.74 -3.11 -12.92
C SER A 431 7.35 -3.62 -13.33
N PHE A 432 7.30 -4.70 -14.11
CA PHE A 432 6.10 -5.46 -14.40
C PHE A 432 6.43 -6.96 -14.47
N VAL A 433 5.57 -7.79 -13.89
CA VAL A 433 5.66 -9.25 -13.96
C VAL A 433 4.28 -9.82 -14.23
N TYR A 434 4.15 -10.64 -15.26
CA TYR A 434 3.02 -11.56 -15.44
C TYR A 434 3.42 -12.93 -14.85
N LEU A 435 2.65 -13.44 -13.91
CA LEU A 435 2.81 -14.79 -13.36
C LEU A 435 1.73 -15.68 -13.96
N GLU A 436 2.13 -16.47 -14.93
CA GLU A 436 1.30 -17.55 -15.48
C GLU A 436 1.26 -18.68 -14.45
N ASN A 437 0.08 -19.06 -14.03
CA ASN A 437 -0.13 -20.22 -13.20
C ASN A 437 -0.14 -21.46 -14.09
N ASN A 438 0.72 -22.44 -13.78
CA ASN A 438 0.76 -23.70 -14.51
C ASN A 438 0.05 -24.82 -13.75
N ASN A 439 -0.17 -24.61 -12.45
CA ASN A 439 -0.78 -25.57 -11.55
C ASN A 439 -1.15 -24.91 -10.20
N PRO A 440 -2.45 -24.65 -9.95
CA PRO A 440 -2.89 -24.02 -8.71
C PRO A 440 -2.69 -24.91 -7.47
N ASP A 441 -2.80 -26.25 -7.60
CA ASP A 441 -2.71 -27.20 -6.48
C ASP A 441 -1.34 -27.18 -5.77
N ASN A 442 -0.28 -26.76 -6.47
CA ASN A 442 1.08 -26.71 -5.92
C ASN A 442 1.75 -25.32 -6.04
N PHE A 443 1.00 -24.30 -6.45
CA PHE A 443 1.50 -22.92 -6.64
C PHE A 443 2.67 -22.83 -7.63
N ASP A 444 2.60 -23.54 -8.76
CA ASP A 444 3.63 -23.52 -9.80
C ASP A 444 3.42 -22.35 -10.77
N PHE A 445 4.07 -21.22 -10.48
CA PHE A 445 4.00 -20.02 -11.31
C PHE A 445 5.24 -19.83 -12.16
N LYS A 446 5.03 -19.39 -13.40
CA LYS A 446 6.08 -19.02 -14.33
C LYS A 446 6.08 -17.51 -14.59
N PRO A 447 7.19 -16.81 -14.28
CA PRO A 447 7.24 -15.36 -14.40
C PRO A 447 7.70 -14.90 -15.79
N TYR A 448 6.98 -13.92 -16.34
CA TYR A 448 7.27 -13.27 -17.61
C TYR A 448 7.34 -11.75 -17.45
N SER A 449 8.12 -11.10 -18.31
CA SER A 449 8.18 -9.64 -18.44
C SER A 449 8.61 -9.25 -19.86
N PHE A 450 8.60 -7.97 -20.18
CA PHE A 450 8.91 -7.45 -21.51
C PHE A 450 10.06 -6.45 -21.48
N ASP A 451 10.85 -6.41 -22.56
CA ASP A 451 12.10 -5.61 -22.64
C ASP A 451 11.88 -4.10 -22.50
N THR A 452 10.69 -3.61 -22.85
CA THR A 452 10.31 -2.20 -22.75
C THR A 452 9.58 -1.85 -21.45
N SER A 453 9.60 -2.73 -20.46
CA SER A 453 8.97 -2.51 -19.14
C SER A 453 9.60 -1.36 -18.35
N THR A 454 10.71 -0.79 -18.80
CA THR A 454 11.33 0.41 -18.20
C THR A 454 11.04 1.70 -18.96
N LEU A 455 10.26 1.66 -20.05
CA LEU A 455 9.94 2.87 -20.84
C LEU A 455 9.09 3.90 -20.06
N GLY A 456 8.35 3.41 -19.07
CA GLY A 456 7.67 4.23 -18.08
C GLY A 456 7.98 3.74 -16.68
N ARG A 457 7.45 4.48 -15.71
CA ARG A 457 7.44 4.05 -14.31
C ARG A 457 6.02 3.62 -13.98
N TRP A 458 5.74 2.33 -14.11
CA TRP A 458 4.39 1.80 -13.92
C TRP A 458 3.92 1.99 -12.48
N PHE A 459 2.66 2.41 -12.33
CA PHE A 459 2.10 2.78 -11.04
C PHE A 459 0.70 2.22 -10.81
N LEU A 460 -0.20 2.35 -11.79
CA LEU A 460 -1.53 1.76 -11.75
C LEU A 460 -1.66 0.66 -12.80
N LEU A 461 -2.59 -0.23 -12.53
CA LEU A 461 -2.90 -1.43 -13.27
C LEU A 461 -4.43 -1.57 -13.29
N ASP A 462 -4.99 -1.88 -14.44
CA ASP A 462 -6.36 -2.40 -14.58
C ASP A 462 -6.40 -3.37 -15.76
N SER A 463 -7.48 -4.14 -15.90
CA SER A 463 -7.64 -5.12 -16.97
C SER A 463 -9.05 -5.15 -17.55
N GLY A 464 -9.16 -5.69 -18.77
CA GLY A 464 -10.43 -5.90 -19.45
C GLY A 464 -10.24 -6.10 -20.95
N ASP A 465 -11.32 -6.46 -21.63
CA ASP A 465 -11.37 -6.61 -23.09
C ASP A 465 -11.36 -5.22 -23.78
N VAL A 466 -10.15 -4.65 -23.90
CA VAL A 466 -9.86 -3.24 -24.23
C VAL A 466 -9.99 -3.00 -25.73
N ASP A 467 -9.61 -3.95 -26.56
CA ASP A 467 -9.78 -3.85 -28.01
C ASP A 467 -11.03 -4.58 -28.57
N SER A 468 -11.80 -5.21 -27.68
CA SER A 468 -13.09 -5.84 -27.98
C SER A 468 -12.95 -7.01 -28.95
N ASP A 469 -12.00 -7.90 -28.71
CA ASP A 469 -11.78 -9.16 -29.43
C ASP A 469 -12.15 -10.41 -28.60
N GLY A 470 -12.41 -10.24 -27.30
CA GLY A 470 -13.00 -11.24 -26.42
C GLY A 470 -12.04 -11.89 -25.43
N ASP A 471 -10.78 -11.49 -25.41
CA ASP A 471 -9.84 -11.83 -24.34
C ASP A 471 -9.64 -10.64 -23.38
N ILE A 472 -8.89 -10.86 -22.30
CA ILE A 472 -8.64 -9.84 -21.28
C ILE A 472 -7.25 -9.24 -21.51
N ASP A 473 -7.21 -7.94 -21.81
CA ASP A 473 -6.01 -7.12 -21.92
C ASP A 473 -5.60 -6.53 -20.56
N ILE A 474 -4.34 -6.09 -20.47
CA ILE A 474 -3.81 -5.40 -19.28
C ILE A 474 -3.42 -3.96 -19.64
N VAL A 475 -3.78 -3.00 -18.78
CA VAL A 475 -3.44 -1.58 -18.95
C VAL A 475 -2.56 -1.11 -17.80
N LEU A 476 -1.39 -0.57 -18.14
CA LEU A 476 -0.43 0.02 -17.21
C LEU A 476 -0.42 1.55 -17.37
N SER A 477 -0.45 2.31 -16.27
CA SER A 477 -0.22 3.76 -16.33
C SER A 477 1.15 4.14 -15.79
N SER A 478 1.74 5.17 -16.38
CA SER A 478 3.02 5.73 -15.98
C SER A 478 2.86 6.86 -14.95
N PHE A 479 3.76 6.88 -13.96
CA PHE A 479 3.87 7.94 -12.96
C PHE A 479 5.35 8.27 -12.71
N THR A 480 5.88 9.20 -13.49
CA THR A 480 7.32 9.51 -13.55
C THR A 480 7.81 10.39 -12.40
N TYR A 481 6.92 10.75 -11.47
CA TYR A 481 7.31 11.45 -10.24
C TYR A 481 8.29 10.58 -9.43
N THR A 482 9.44 11.15 -9.11
CA THR A 482 10.53 10.42 -8.45
C THR A 482 10.47 10.63 -6.93
N PHE A 483 9.92 9.66 -6.21
CA PHE A 483 9.88 9.62 -4.73
C PHE A 483 11.06 8.89 -4.07
N THR A 484 11.84 8.12 -4.82
CA THR A 484 13.00 7.36 -4.34
C THR A 484 14.16 7.52 -5.33
N PRO A 485 15.43 7.31 -4.92
CA PRO A 485 16.55 7.27 -5.86
C PRO A 485 16.29 6.28 -7.01
N VAL A 486 16.64 6.69 -8.22
CA VAL A 486 16.58 5.87 -9.44
C VAL A 486 17.82 6.15 -10.30
N PRO A 487 18.25 5.21 -11.17
CA PRO A 487 19.35 5.45 -12.10
C PRO A 487 19.12 6.67 -13.02
N ASP A 488 20.14 7.50 -13.21
CA ASP A 488 20.07 8.75 -13.99
C ASP A 488 19.52 8.53 -15.41
N ASN A 489 19.91 7.43 -16.07
CA ASN A 489 19.45 7.09 -17.41
C ASN A 489 17.93 6.82 -17.46
N LEU A 490 17.35 6.20 -16.42
CA LEU A 490 15.91 5.97 -16.34
C LEU A 490 15.17 7.26 -16.01
N TYR A 491 15.71 8.07 -15.09
CA TYR A 491 15.17 9.39 -14.79
C TYR A 491 15.07 10.27 -16.05
N ASP A 492 16.13 10.34 -16.84
CA ASP A 492 16.13 11.09 -18.11
C ASP A 492 15.17 10.48 -19.14
N THR A 493 15.11 9.15 -19.24
CA THR A 493 14.17 8.45 -20.14
C THR A 493 12.73 8.83 -19.80
N TRP A 494 12.34 8.74 -18.53
CA TRP A 494 10.97 9.01 -18.09
C TRP A 494 10.58 10.48 -18.22
N ASN A 495 11.47 11.41 -17.92
CA ASN A 495 11.19 12.85 -18.06
C ASN A 495 11.06 13.31 -19.51
N ASN A 496 11.55 12.52 -20.48
CA ASN A 496 11.45 12.82 -21.91
C ASN A 496 10.50 11.89 -22.67
N SER A 497 9.93 10.90 -21.99
CA SER A 497 8.98 9.93 -22.55
C SER A 497 7.66 10.60 -22.91
N ASP A 498 7.05 10.14 -24.00
CA ASP A 498 5.67 10.48 -24.41
C ASP A 498 4.67 9.38 -24.04
N ILE A 499 5.12 8.39 -23.26
CA ILE A 499 4.33 7.19 -22.95
C ILE A 499 3.57 7.43 -21.65
N ASP A 500 2.25 7.53 -21.78
CA ASP A 500 1.33 7.71 -20.67
C ASP A 500 0.83 6.37 -20.15
N ILE A 501 0.41 5.49 -21.07
CA ILE A 501 -0.05 4.15 -20.77
C ILE A 501 0.59 3.12 -21.71
N ILE A 502 0.68 1.88 -21.26
CA ILE A 502 0.92 0.71 -22.10
C ILE A 502 -0.31 -0.18 -22.01
N ILE A 503 -0.80 -0.64 -23.15
CA ILE A 503 -1.79 -1.72 -23.24
C ILE A 503 -1.01 -2.98 -23.62
N LEU A 504 -1.03 -4.00 -22.77
CA LEU A 504 -0.56 -5.33 -23.12
C LEU A 504 -1.76 -6.04 -23.73
N LYS A 505 -1.80 -6.09 -25.06
CA LYS A 505 -2.87 -6.77 -25.78
C LYS A 505 -2.70 -8.26 -25.70
N ASN A 506 -3.71 -8.97 -25.26
CA ASN A 506 -3.60 -10.42 -25.16
C ASN A 506 -3.59 -11.03 -26.57
N ASN A 507 -2.82 -12.10 -26.73
CA ASN A 507 -2.60 -12.75 -28.02
C ASN A 507 -3.47 -14.01 -28.18
N LEU A 508 -4.44 -14.23 -27.30
CA LEU A 508 -5.40 -15.32 -27.45
C LEU A 508 -6.18 -15.10 -28.74
N VAL A 509 -6.21 -16.12 -29.59
CA VAL A 509 -7.01 -16.06 -30.81
C VAL A 509 -8.41 -16.58 -30.47
N PRO A 510 -9.49 -15.83 -30.74
CA PRO A 510 -10.86 -16.24 -30.44
C PRO A 510 -11.35 -17.48 -31.22
#